data_AF-A0A136N2W9-F1
#
_entry.id   AF-A0A136N2W9-F1
#
_cell.length_a   1.000
_cell.length_b   1.000
_cell.length_c   1.000
_cell.angle_alpha   90.00
_cell.angle_beta   90.00
_cell.angle_gamma   90.00
#
_symmetry.space_group_name_H-M   'P 1'
#
loop_
_entity.id
_entity.type
_entity.pdbx_description
1 polymer ?
#
loop_
_entity_poly.entity_id
_entity_poly.type
_entity_poly.pdbx_seq_one_letter_code
_entity_poly.pdbx_strand_id
1 'polypeptide(L)' 'MIPKEKGKITHKVHAYLKYSGLAFQMAGVVIFGYLIGQWLDRKLLLEKPYITILLIILFFAGFMYKLYLDLTKEK' A
#
# COMPACT_ATOMS: atom_id res chain seq x y z
N MET A 1 3.77 -44.27 -8.62
CA MET A 1 4.53 -43.06 -8.22
C MET A 1 4.04 -41.91 -9.10
N ILE A 2 3.19 -41.02 -8.58
CA ILE A 2 2.60 -39.92 -9.38
C ILE A 2 3.55 -38.71 -9.30
N PRO A 3 4.02 -38.15 -10.42
CA PRO A 3 4.98 -37.05 -10.41
C PRO A 3 4.30 -35.76 -9.92
N LYS A 4 4.90 -35.11 -8.91
CA LYS A 4 4.47 -33.80 -8.42
C LYS A 4 4.98 -32.68 -9.32
N GLU A 5 4.18 -32.27 -10.32
CA GLU A 5 4.35 -30.99 -11.03
C GLU A 5 3.90 -29.78 -10.18
N LYS A 6 4.25 -29.74 -8.89
CA LYS A 6 3.77 -28.70 -7.96
C LYS A 6 4.56 -27.38 -7.99
N GLY A 7 5.51 -27.21 -8.90
CA GLY A 7 6.48 -26.10 -8.86
C GLY A 7 6.09 -24.81 -9.61
N LYS A 8 5.24 -24.88 -10.64
CA LYS A 8 4.98 -23.72 -11.53
C LYS A 8 3.65 -22.98 -11.25
N ILE A 9 2.63 -23.69 -10.76
CA ILE A 9 1.32 -23.10 -10.42
C ILE A 9 1.43 -22.20 -9.19
N THR A 10 2.21 -22.62 -8.18
CA THR A 10 2.36 -21.92 -6.90
C THR A 10 2.94 -20.51 -7.07
N HIS A 11 3.92 -20.36 -7.97
CA HIS A 11 4.63 -19.10 -8.19
C HIS A 11 3.77 -18.04 -8.90
N LYS A 12 2.93 -18.46 -9.86
CA LYS A 12 1.98 -17.55 -10.54
C LYS A 12 0.83 -17.13 -9.62
N VAL A 13 0.30 -18.05 -8.81
CA VAL A 13 -0.74 -17.73 -7.81
C VAL A 13 -0.20 -16.75 -6.78
N HIS A 14 1.07 -16.90 -6.35
CA HIS A 14 1.72 -15.96 -5.45
C HIS A 14 1.80 -14.54 -6.01
N ALA A 15 2.15 -14.39 -7.29
CA ALA A 15 2.24 -13.07 -7.92
C ALA A 15 0.88 -12.35 -7.93
N TYR A 16 -0.19 -13.02 -8.36
CA TYR A 16 -1.54 -12.44 -8.39
C TYR A 16 -2.04 -12.06 -6.98
N LEU A 17 -1.82 -12.91 -5.98
CA LEU A 17 -2.17 -12.60 -4.60
C LEU A 17 -1.38 -11.39 -4.07
N LYS A 18 -0.09 -11.30 -4.39
CA LYS A 18 0.80 -10.22 -3.96
C LYS A 18 0.36 -8.87 -4.52
N TYR A 19 0.05 -8.78 -5.81
CA TYR A 19 -0.45 -7.54 -6.43
C TYR A 19 -1.82 -7.13 -5.88
N SER A 20 -2.71 -8.10 -5.67
CA SER A 20 -4.02 -7.83 -5.05
C SER A 20 -3.85 -7.31 -3.62
N GLY A 21 -2.98 -7.93 -2.82
CA GLY A 21 -2.65 -7.50 -1.46
C GLY A 21 -2.03 -6.10 -1.40
N LEU A 22 -1.18 -5.76 -2.37
CA LEU A 22 -0.61 -4.41 -2.51
C LEU A 22 -1.68 -3.36 -2.81
N ALA A 23 -2.64 -3.66 -3.68
CA ALA A 23 -3.76 -2.75 -3.98
C ALA A 23 -4.63 -2.50 -2.73
N PHE A 24 -4.95 -3.55 -1.98
CA PHE A 24 -5.67 -3.42 -0.70
C PHE A 24 -4.86 -2.63 0.34
N GLN A 25 -3.56 -2.88 0.43
CA GLN A 25 -2.68 -2.12 1.31
C GLN A 25 -2.66 -0.64 0.95
N MET A 26 -2.62 -0.31 -0.34
CA MET A 26 -2.69 1.08 -0.81
C MET A 26 -4.02 1.74 -0.49
N ALA A 27 -5.14 1.06 -0.77
CA ALA A 27 -6.47 1.57 -0.42
C ALA A 27 -6.57 1.84 1.09
N GLY A 28 -6.08 0.90 1.91
CA GLY A 28 -6.04 1.06 3.36
C GLY A 28 -5.22 2.27 3.81
N VAL A 29 -4.01 2.45 3.25
CA VAL A 29 -3.14 3.59 3.56
C VAL A 29 -3.77 4.92 3.17
N VAL A 30 -4.43 5.00 2.01
CA VAL A 30 -5.11 6.23 1.55
C VAL A 30 -6.30 6.56 2.45
N ILE A 31 -7.16 5.58 2.76
CA ILE A 31 -8.31 5.77 3.66
C ILE A 31 -7.81 6.21 5.04
N PHE A 32 -6.77 5.57 5.56
CA PHE A 32 -6.17 5.91 6.85
C PHE A 32 -5.62 7.35 6.86
N GLY A 33 -4.89 7.75 5.81
CA GLY A 33 -4.40 9.12 5.65
C GLY A 33 -5.51 10.16 5.53
N TYR A 34 -6.58 9.83 4.81
CA TYR A 34 -7.75 10.70 4.71
C TYR A 34 -8.46 10.90 6.05
N LEU A 35 -8.69 9.83 6.81
CA LEU A 35 -9.38 9.90 8.11
C LEU A 35 -8.58 10.71 9.13
N ILE A 36 -7.27 10.45 9.23
CA ILE A 36 -6.38 11.18 10.14
C ILE A 36 -6.22 12.64 9.70
N GLY A 37 -6.04 12.86 8.41
CA GLY A 37 -5.91 14.19 7.83
C GLY A 37 -7.13 15.04 8.07
N GLN A 38 -8.32 14.51 7.79
CA GLN A 38 -9.57 15.24 8.01
C GLN A 38 -9.78 15.55 9.50
N TRP A 39 -9.44 14.62 10.39
CA TRP A 39 -9.53 14.85 11.83
C TRP A 39 -8.59 15.97 12.28
N LEU A 40 -7.35 15.99 11.78
CA LEU A 40 -6.36 17.05 12.06
C LEU A 40 -6.77 18.40 11.46
N ASP A 41 -7.19 18.40 10.20
CA ASP A 41 -7.64 19.60 9.49
C ASP A 41 -8.79 20.28 10.25
N ARG A 42 -9.77 19.49 10.73
CA ARG A 42 -10.87 19.98 11.57
C ARG A 42 -10.40 20.47 12.93
N LYS A 43 -9.49 19.75 13.59
CA LYS A 43 -8.95 20.12 14.90
C LYS A 43 -8.15 21.44 14.84
N LEU A 44 -7.52 21.71 13.71
CA LEU A 44 -6.76 22.94 13.44
C LEU A 44 -7.60 24.05 12.82
N LEU A 45 -8.92 23.83 12.64
CA LEU A 45 -9.86 24.79 12.03
C LEU A 45 -9.39 25.29 10.66
N LEU A 46 -8.73 24.42 9.89
CA LEU A 46 -8.25 24.77 8.56
C LEU A 46 -9.44 24.85 7.59
N GLU A 47 -9.55 25.96 6.86
CA GLU A 47 -10.58 26.14 5.82
C GLU A 47 -10.40 25.18 4.63
N LYS A 48 -9.17 24.71 4.41
CA LYS A 48 -8.82 23.78 3.34
C LYS A 48 -8.07 22.57 3.90
N PRO A 49 -8.17 21.40 3.25
CA PRO A 49 -7.65 20.13 3.76
C PRO A 49 -6.12 19.99 3.54
N TYR A 50 -5.33 20.93 4.06
CA TYR A 50 -3.89 20.98 3.84
C TYR A 50 -3.17 19.77 4.46
N ILE A 51 -3.57 19.36 5.68
CA ILE A 51 -2.95 18.23 6.38
C ILE A 51 -3.32 16.91 5.70
N THR A 52 -4.56 16.77 5.24
CA THR A 52 -4.99 15.61 4.45
C THR A 52 -4.14 15.44 3.19
N ILE A 53 -3.94 16.52 2.42
CA ILE A 53 -3.12 16.47 1.20
C ILE A 53 -1.68 16.09 1.54
N LEU A 54 -1.10 16.72 2.57
CA LEU A 54 0.26 16.43 3.01
C LEU A 54 0.43 14.97 3.45
N LEU A 55 -0.52 14.44 4.23
CA LEU A 55 -0.49 13.05 4.70
C LEU A 55 -0.63 12.05 3.55
N ILE A 56 -1.52 12.30 2.59
CA ILE A 56 -1.68 11.43 1.43
C ILE A 56 -0.37 11.38 0.63
N ILE A 57 0.27 12.53 0.38
CA ILE A 57 1.57 12.58 -0.31
C ILE A 57 2.64 11.82 0.48
N LEU A 58 2.73 12.05 1.79
CA LEU A 58 3.74 11.43 2.65
C LEU A 58 3.56 9.91 2.72
N PHE A 59 2.32 9.43 2.88
CA PHE A 59 2.01 8.02 2.91
C PHE A 59 2.20 7.35 1.55
N PHE A 60 1.86 8.02 0.46
CA PHE A 60 2.13 7.51 -0.89
C PHE A 60 3.63 7.39 -1.14
N ALA A 61 4.41 8.42 -0.81
CA ALA A 61 5.87 8.39 -0.94
C ALA A 61 6.49 7.29 -0.06
N GLY A 62 6.04 7.15 1.19
CA GLY A 62 6.48 6.09 2.09
C GLY A 62 6.14 4.69 1.57
N PHE A 63 4.94 4.50 1.01
CA PHE A 63 4.54 3.23 0.40
C PHE A 63 5.40 2.91 -0.83
N MET A 64 5.65 3.89 -1.71
CA MET A 64 6.53 3.73 -2.87
C MET A 64 7.97 3.39 -2.46
N TYR A 65 8.50 4.05 -1.44
CA TYR A 65 9.84 3.75 -0.92
C TYR A 65 9.91 2.33 -0.36
N LYS A 66 8.90 1.92 0.42
CA LYS A 66 8.80 0.54 0.93
C LYS A 66 8.72 -0.46 -0.22
N LEU A 67 7.88 -0.20 -1.22
CA LEU A 67 7.74 -1.07 -2.39
C LEU A 67 9.06 -1.21 -3.16
N TYR A 68 9.79 -0.10 -3.33
CA TYR A 68 11.12 -0.11 -3.93
C TYR A 68 12.10 -1.00 -3.15
N LEU A 69 12.13 -0.88 -1.81
CA LEU A 69 12.96 -1.73 -0.96
C LEU A 69 12.56 -3.20 -1.03
N ASP A 70 11.27 -3.50 -0.99
CA ASP A 70 10.76 -4.89 -1.06
C ASP A 70 11.13 -5.53 -2.41
N LEU A 71 11.00 -4.79 -3.52
CA LEU A 71 11.39 -5.27 -4.85
C LEU A 71 12.91 -5.41 -5.01
N THR A 72 13.69 -4.56 -4.35
CA THR A 72 15.16 -4.60 -4.41
C THR A 72 15.73 -5.71 -3.52
N LYS A 73 15.10 -6.01 -2.38
CA LYS A 73 15.50 -7.07 -1.45
C LYS A 73 15.07 -8.47 -1.88
N GLU A 74 14.09 -8.61 -2.76
CA GLU A 74 13.70 -9.90 -3.36
C GLU A 74 14.60 -10.33 -4.53
N LYS A 75 15.58 -9.50 -4.94
CA LYS A 75 16.68 -9.89 -5.82
C LYS A 75 17.82 -10.54 -5.04
#